data_AF-A0A521XBZ6-F1
#
_entry.id   AF-A0A521XBZ6-F1
#
_cell.length_a   1.000
_cell.length_b   1.000
_cell.length_c   1.000
_cell.angle_alpha   90.00
_cell.angle_beta   90.00
_cell.angle_gamma   90.00
#
_symmetry.space_group_name_H-M   'P 1'
#
loop_
_entity.id
_entity.type
_entity.pdbx_description
1 polymer ?
#
loop_
_entity_poly.entity_id
_entity_poly.type
_entity_poly.pdbx_seq_one_letter_code
_entity_poly.pdbx_strand_id
1 'polypeptide(L)'
;MPRQDEERPPDGPRHAVFATARADGRPFFILPWHGCTLVGTTDLRYDGDPSAARCTREELRYLLDEANRLFPRAPLTVEQVLYTYSGIRPLPYSERGDESTISRSHFIIDHVKRGGPSGLLSIVGGKLTTYRSLARLAMPAIARHAGPSGRGLRAGAKMEGGGSKVEWRAPQHDALSVYGPKRGEVEAMIEGAPALGERVCEHNGELLAQVAYAVECEQAVTLGDVLLRRIPAGWSRCHALDGAERVARIMAQRLGWDEARVACEVQAYERELRETLVPVDELER
;
A
#
# COMPACT_ATOMS: atom_id res chain seq x y z
N MET A 1 25.97 16.01 10.98
CA MET A 1 24.95 15.78 9.94
C MET A 1 25.52 14.73 8.98
N PRO A 2 25.07 13.47 9.09
CA PRO A 2 25.45 12.44 8.12
C PRO A 2 24.91 12.84 6.74
N ARG A 3 25.66 12.52 5.69
CA ARG A 3 25.39 13.01 4.32
C ARG A 3 24.22 12.25 3.70
N GLN A 4 23.51 12.93 2.80
CA GLN A 4 22.28 12.58 2.09
C GLN A 4 22.31 11.26 1.27
N ASP A 5 23.40 10.49 1.34
CA ASP A 5 23.65 9.30 0.52
C ASP A 5 23.76 8.01 1.35
N GLU A 6 23.75 8.06 2.69
CA GLU A 6 24.09 6.90 3.54
C GLU A 6 22.99 5.84 3.72
N GLU A 7 21.73 6.13 3.37
CA GLU A 7 20.61 5.17 3.51
C GLU A 7 20.15 4.55 2.18
N ARG A 8 20.78 4.90 1.05
CA ARG A 8 20.41 4.38 -0.27
C ARG A 8 21.37 3.25 -0.67
N PRO A 9 20.89 2.11 -1.20
CA PRO A 9 21.79 1.17 -1.84
C PRO A 9 22.50 1.92 -2.98
N PRO A 10 23.84 2.01 -2.99
CA PRO A 10 24.61 2.85 -3.91
C PRO A 10 24.36 2.51 -5.40
N ASP A 11 23.78 1.34 -5.67
CA ASP A 11 23.70 0.72 -6.99
C ASP A 11 22.27 0.59 -7.56
N GLY A 12 21.25 1.12 -6.88
CA GLY A 12 19.85 1.08 -7.35
C GLY A 12 19.52 2.13 -8.43
N PRO A 13 18.52 1.89 -9.31
CA PRO A 13 18.11 2.87 -10.29
C PRO A 13 17.58 4.16 -9.61
N ARG A 14 17.94 5.33 -10.15
CA ARG A 14 17.46 6.64 -9.65
C ARG A 14 16.09 7.04 -10.20
N HIS A 15 15.67 6.40 -11.27
CA HIS A 15 14.44 6.68 -11.98
C HIS A 15 13.64 5.38 -12.15
N ALA A 16 12.33 5.52 -12.29
CA ALA A 16 11.49 4.40 -12.67
C ALA A 16 11.92 3.85 -14.04
N VAL A 17 12.05 2.54 -14.14
CA VAL A 17 12.34 1.85 -15.39
C VAL A 17 11.11 1.06 -15.78
N PHE A 18 10.68 1.25 -17.03
CA PHE A 18 9.66 0.45 -17.70
C PHE A 18 10.36 -0.44 -18.72
N ALA A 19 10.02 -1.72 -18.73
CA ALA A 19 10.54 -2.66 -19.70
C ALA A 19 9.50 -3.72 -20.06
N THR A 20 9.77 -4.38 -21.17
CA THR A 20 9.01 -5.54 -21.62
C THR A 20 9.80 -6.79 -21.26
N ALA A 21 9.17 -7.73 -20.57
CA ALA A 21 9.74 -9.03 -20.23
C ALA A 21 10.04 -9.80 -21.51
N ARG A 22 11.21 -10.44 -21.57
CA ARG A 22 11.62 -11.26 -22.70
C ARG A 22 10.84 -12.57 -22.75
N ALA A 23 10.50 -13.12 -21.59
CA ALA A 23 9.81 -14.40 -21.46
C ALA A 23 8.44 -14.42 -22.17
N ASP A 24 7.64 -13.36 -22.04
CA ASP A 24 6.25 -13.34 -22.49
C ASP A 24 5.79 -12.02 -23.15
N GLY A 25 6.67 -11.02 -23.26
CA GLY A 25 6.33 -9.74 -23.88
C GLY A 25 5.51 -8.81 -22.99
N ARG A 26 5.33 -9.08 -21.70
CA ARG A 26 4.52 -8.25 -20.81
C ARG A 26 5.29 -7.07 -20.22
N PRO A 27 4.60 -5.95 -19.92
CA PRO A 27 5.23 -4.83 -19.23
C PRO A 27 5.52 -5.16 -17.76
N PHE A 28 6.69 -4.76 -17.30
CA PHE A 28 7.06 -4.74 -15.89
C PHE A 28 7.87 -3.47 -15.57
N PHE A 29 8.00 -3.18 -14.29
CA PHE A 29 8.56 -1.96 -13.73
C PHE A 29 9.62 -2.28 -12.68
N ILE A 30 10.63 -1.42 -12.62
CA ILE A 30 11.65 -1.39 -11.57
C ILE A 30 11.64 0.02 -11.02
N LEU A 31 11.17 0.18 -9.78
CA LEU A 31 10.82 1.46 -9.19
C LEU A 31 11.68 1.74 -7.95
N PRO A 32 12.29 2.94 -7.82
CA PRO A 32 12.79 3.40 -6.53
C PRO A 32 11.61 3.54 -5.55
N TRP A 33 11.66 2.85 -4.40
CA TRP A 33 10.54 2.75 -3.46
C TRP A 33 11.05 2.67 -2.01
N HIS A 34 10.79 3.70 -1.20
CA HIS A 34 11.15 3.77 0.24
C HIS A 34 12.58 3.29 0.56
N GLY A 35 13.59 3.86 -0.12
CA GLY A 35 14.99 3.49 0.07
C GLY A 35 15.38 2.13 -0.56
N CYS A 36 14.41 1.40 -1.10
CA CYS A 36 14.58 0.11 -1.76
C CYS A 36 14.28 0.20 -3.26
N THR A 37 14.34 -0.94 -3.95
CA THR A 37 13.89 -1.10 -5.34
C THR A 37 12.74 -2.10 -5.37
N LEU A 38 11.60 -1.68 -5.91
CA LEU A 38 10.43 -2.53 -6.15
C LEU A 38 10.44 -3.05 -7.58
N VAL A 39 10.42 -4.37 -7.75
CA VAL A 39 10.38 -5.05 -9.05
C VAL A 39 9.04 -5.76 -9.20
N GLY A 40 8.32 -5.53 -10.29
CA GLY A 40 7.03 -6.18 -10.52
C GLY A 40 6.40 -5.80 -11.86
N THR A 41 5.33 -6.44 -12.32
CA THR A 41 4.53 -7.45 -11.61
C THR A 41 4.36 -8.71 -12.45
N THR A 42 3.97 -9.79 -11.79
CA THR A 42 3.41 -11.00 -12.39
C THR A 42 1.90 -10.85 -12.66
N ASP A 43 1.32 -11.82 -13.37
CA ASP A 43 -0.10 -11.87 -13.75
C ASP A 43 -0.37 -13.35 -13.98
N LEU A 44 -1.02 -13.97 -13.01
CA LEU A 44 -1.32 -15.39 -12.96
C LEU A 44 -2.75 -15.55 -12.48
N ARG A 45 -3.47 -16.52 -13.03
CA ARG A 45 -4.77 -16.91 -12.51
C ARG A 45 -4.63 -17.45 -11.08
N TYR A 46 -5.58 -17.06 -10.23
CA TYR A 46 -5.65 -17.48 -8.84
C TYR A 46 -7.11 -17.77 -8.47
N ASP A 47 -7.41 -19.03 -8.14
CA ASP A 47 -8.76 -19.50 -7.79
C ASP A 47 -8.92 -19.75 -6.27
N GLY A 48 -7.89 -19.46 -5.46
CA GLY A 48 -7.89 -19.64 -4.00
C GLY A 48 -8.49 -18.47 -3.22
N ASP A 49 -8.33 -18.48 -1.89
CA ASP A 49 -8.71 -17.36 -1.02
C ASP A 49 -7.84 -16.12 -1.33
N PRO A 50 -8.43 -14.98 -1.74
CA PRO A 50 -7.68 -13.77 -2.07
C PRO A 50 -6.78 -13.25 -0.94
N SER A 51 -7.16 -13.50 0.32
CA SER A 51 -6.36 -13.09 1.49
C SER A 51 -5.11 -13.95 1.69
N ALA A 52 -5.12 -15.17 1.12
CA ALA A 52 -4.00 -16.12 1.15
C ALA A 52 -3.09 -16.03 -0.08
N ALA A 53 -3.28 -15.05 -0.97
CA ALA A 53 -2.43 -14.89 -2.15
C ALA A 53 -1.00 -14.52 -1.74
N ARG A 54 -0.01 -15.28 -2.22
CA ARG A 54 1.42 -15.11 -1.91
C ARG A 54 2.24 -15.21 -3.20
N CYS A 55 3.43 -14.60 -3.20
CA CYS A 55 4.38 -14.74 -4.29
C CYS A 55 4.90 -16.18 -4.32
N THR A 56 4.97 -16.79 -5.49
CA THR A 56 5.57 -18.12 -5.68
C THR A 56 7.07 -18.02 -6.00
N ARG A 57 7.81 -19.13 -5.86
CA ARG A 57 9.24 -19.17 -6.22
C ARG A 57 9.44 -18.94 -7.73
N GLU A 58 8.48 -19.37 -8.53
CA GLU A 58 8.43 -19.17 -9.97
C GLU A 58 8.29 -17.68 -10.31
N GLU A 59 7.38 -16.96 -9.64
CA GLU A 59 7.22 -15.52 -9.81
C GLU A 59 8.46 -14.73 -9.36
N LEU A 60 9.06 -15.10 -8.23
CA LEU A 60 10.29 -14.49 -7.75
C LEU A 60 11.43 -14.64 -8.76
N ARG A 61 11.68 -15.86 -9.23
CA ARG A 61 12.72 -16.14 -10.24
C ARG A 61 12.45 -15.40 -11.55
N TYR A 62 11.21 -15.41 -12.01
CA TYR A 62 10.78 -14.68 -13.21
C TYR A 62 11.15 -13.19 -13.13
N LEU A 63 10.84 -12.53 -12.00
CA LEU A 63 11.13 -11.11 -11.83
C LEU A 63 12.64 -10.83 -11.71
N LEU A 64 13.39 -11.68 -11.01
CA LEU A 64 14.85 -11.55 -10.88
C LEU A 64 15.55 -11.74 -12.22
N ASP A 65 15.17 -12.75 -13.00
CA ASP A 65 15.76 -13.03 -14.31
C ASP A 65 15.53 -11.88 -15.29
N GLU A 66 14.30 -11.34 -15.34
CA GLU A 66 13.99 -10.19 -16.21
C GLU A 66 14.69 -8.91 -15.76
N ALA A 67 14.84 -8.67 -14.45
CA ALA A 67 15.61 -7.54 -13.94
C ALA A 67 17.11 -7.67 -14.26
N ASN A 68 17.71 -8.84 -14.00
CA ASN A 68 19.13 -9.12 -14.22
C ASN A 68 19.52 -9.04 -15.69
N ARG A 69 18.59 -9.38 -16.58
CA ARG A 69 18.77 -9.21 -18.02
C ARG A 69 18.95 -7.74 -18.41
N LEU A 70 18.26 -6.82 -17.74
CA LEU A 70 18.39 -5.38 -17.98
C LEU A 70 19.65 -4.79 -17.33
N PHE A 71 20.08 -5.36 -16.19
CA PHE A 71 21.21 -4.87 -15.39
C PHE A 71 22.30 -5.94 -15.22
N PRO A 72 22.93 -6.43 -16.30
CA PRO A 72 23.88 -7.56 -16.22
C PRO A 72 25.16 -7.26 -15.43
N ARG A 73 25.43 -5.98 -15.13
CA ARG A 73 26.60 -5.55 -14.34
C ARG A 73 26.34 -5.50 -12.84
N ALA A 74 25.08 -5.62 -12.41
CA ALA A 74 24.66 -5.60 -11.01
C ALA A 74 23.54 -6.62 -10.80
N PRO A 75 23.84 -7.93 -10.91
CA PRO A 75 22.83 -8.96 -10.79
C PRO A 75 22.27 -9.01 -9.36
N LEU A 76 20.95 -8.95 -9.26
CA LEU A 76 20.16 -9.20 -8.07
C LEU A 76 20.13 -10.69 -7.76
N THR A 77 20.25 -11.00 -6.47
CA THR A 77 20.21 -12.36 -5.92
C THR A 77 18.98 -12.51 -5.02
N VAL A 78 18.59 -13.76 -4.77
CA VAL A 78 17.44 -14.09 -3.92
C VAL A 78 17.65 -13.56 -2.50
N GLU A 79 18.90 -13.61 -2.00
CA GLU A 79 19.31 -13.16 -0.67
C GLU A 79 19.22 -11.63 -0.49
N GLN A 80 19.13 -10.87 -1.58
CA GLN A 80 18.95 -9.42 -1.55
C GLN A 80 17.48 -8.99 -1.52
N VAL A 81 16.55 -9.92 -1.73
CA VAL A 81 15.12 -9.63 -1.70
C VAL A 81 14.65 -9.62 -0.25
N LEU A 82 14.22 -8.45 0.22
CA LEU A 82 13.80 -8.25 1.61
C LEU A 82 12.47 -8.95 1.92
N TYR A 83 11.51 -8.83 1.00
CA TYR A 83 10.17 -9.40 1.12
C TYR A 83 9.45 -9.32 -0.22
N THR A 84 8.34 -10.05 -0.32
CA THR A 84 7.41 -10.00 -1.47
C THR A 84 6.01 -9.65 -1.00
N TYR A 85 5.21 -9.03 -1.88
CA TYR A 85 3.79 -8.85 -1.62
C TYR A 85 2.99 -9.23 -2.87
N SER A 86 1.75 -9.67 -2.64
CA SER A 86 0.84 -10.09 -3.70
C SER A 86 -0.50 -9.40 -3.56
N GLY A 87 -1.21 -9.28 -4.66
CA GLY A 87 -2.56 -8.74 -4.68
C GLY A 87 -3.38 -9.34 -5.82
N ILE A 88 -4.66 -9.57 -5.56
CA ILE A 88 -5.58 -10.12 -6.55
C ILE A 88 -6.27 -8.99 -7.30
N ARG A 89 -6.24 -9.06 -8.64
CA ARG A 89 -6.99 -8.14 -9.51
C ARG A 89 -8.41 -8.70 -9.67
N PRO A 90 -9.46 -8.00 -9.19
CA PRO A 90 -10.84 -8.49 -9.28
C PRO A 90 -11.41 -8.28 -10.69
N LEU A 91 -10.91 -9.04 -11.66
CA LEU A 91 -11.36 -8.96 -13.06
C LEU A 91 -12.68 -9.71 -13.26
N PRO A 92 -13.48 -9.34 -14.29
CA PRO A 92 -14.63 -10.13 -14.68
C PRO A 92 -14.21 -11.56 -15.02
N TYR A 93 -14.96 -12.54 -14.52
CA TYR A 93 -14.67 -13.94 -14.79
C TYR A 93 -14.90 -14.29 -16.26
N SER A 94 -13.96 -15.00 -16.86
CA SER A 94 -14.08 -15.63 -18.18
C SER A 94 -13.55 -17.06 -18.14
N GLU A 95 -14.28 -18.02 -18.67
CA GLU A 95 -13.92 -19.45 -18.64
C GLU A 95 -12.69 -19.81 -19.50
N ARG A 96 -12.32 -19.00 -20.50
CA ARG A 96 -11.22 -19.28 -21.45
C ARG A 96 -10.46 -18.00 -21.84
N GLY A 97 -9.15 -18.15 -22.10
CA GLY A 97 -8.24 -17.11 -22.63
C GLY A 97 -7.06 -16.82 -21.69
N ASP A 98 -5.95 -16.30 -22.24
CA ASP A 98 -4.82 -15.79 -21.45
C ASP A 98 -5.29 -14.64 -20.54
N GLU A 99 -4.74 -14.51 -19.34
CA GLU A 99 -5.14 -13.48 -18.35
C GLU A 99 -5.03 -12.05 -18.92
N SER A 100 -4.07 -11.85 -19.83
CA SER A 100 -3.86 -10.58 -20.54
C SER A 100 -5.04 -10.18 -21.44
N THR A 101 -5.90 -11.15 -21.82
CA THR A 101 -7.06 -10.97 -22.72
C THR A 101 -8.37 -10.73 -21.98
N ILE A 102 -8.41 -10.91 -20.65
CA ILE A 102 -9.59 -10.63 -19.83
C ILE A 102 -9.88 -9.13 -19.86
N SER A 103 -11.13 -8.77 -20.13
CA SER A 103 -11.56 -7.38 -20.24
C SER A 103 -11.21 -6.59 -18.98
N ARG A 104 -10.33 -5.60 -19.12
CA ARG A 104 -9.93 -4.67 -18.05
C ARG A 104 -10.99 -3.60 -17.75
N SER A 105 -12.19 -3.76 -18.30
CA SER A 105 -13.34 -2.89 -18.08
C SER A 105 -13.93 -3.11 -16.69
N HIS A 106 -14.56 -2.07 -16.15
CA HIS A 106 -15.31 -2.13 -14.91
C HIS A 106 -16.80 -2.30 -15.19
N PHE A 107 -17.52 -2.93 -14.28
CA PHE A 107 -18.95 -3.20 -14.40
C PHE A 107 -19.67 -2.76 -13.14
N ILE A 108 -20.84 -2.15 -13.33
CA ILE A 108 -21.80 -1.88 -12.26
C ILE A 108 -22.99 -2.81 -12.50
N ILE A 109 -23.18 -3.76 -11.60
CA ILE A 109 -24.25 -4.75 -11.68
C ILE A 109 -25.38 -4.28 -10.77
N ASP A 110 -26.55 -4.07 -11.36
CA ASP A 110 -27.80 -3.78 -10.66
C ASP A 110 -28.61 -5.08 -10.58
N HIS A 111 -28.58 -5.73 -9.42
CA HIS A 111 -29.04 -7.12 -9.30
C HIS A 111 -30.54 -7.27 -9.55
N VAL A 112 -31.35 -6.23 -9.28
CA VAL A 112 -32.79 -6.23 -9.60
C VAL A 112 -33.06 -6.44 -11.09
N LYS A 113 -32.18 -5.93 -11.97
CA LYS A 113 -32.30 -6.11 -13.43
C LYS A 113 -32.01 -7.54 -13.88
N ARG A 114 -31.51 -8.38 -12.98
CA ARG A 114 -31.15 -9.78 -13.21
C ARG A 114 -32.01 -10.74 -12.39
N GLY A 115 -33.14 -10.27 -11.85
CA GLY A 115 -34.01 -11.06 -10.98
C GLY A 115 -33.48 -11.25 -9.56
N GLY A 116 -32.42 -10.54 -9.17
CA GLY A 116 -31.87 -10.53 -7.82
C GLY A 116 -32.52 -9.48 -6.90
N PRO A 117 -32.02 -9.32 -5.67
CA PRO A 117 -32.60 -8.42 -4.69
C PRO A 117 -32.49 -6.95 -5.11
N SER A 118 -33.53 -6.18 -4.80
CA SER A 118 -33.52 -4.72 -4.98
C SER A 118 -32.56 -4.06 -4.00
N GLY A 119 -31.91 -2.96 -4.42
CA GLY A 119 -30.93 -2.24 -3.61
C GLY A 119 -29.53 -2.88 -3.55
N LEU A 120 -29.35 -4.11 -4.06
CA LEU A 120 -28.03 -4.71 -4.18
C LEU A 120 -27.34 -4.26 -5.48
N LEU A 121 -26.21 -3.57 -5.33
CA LEU A 121 -25.33 -3.18 -6.43
C LEU A 121 -23.94 -3.79 -6.22
N SER A 122 -23.32 -4.29 -7.28
CA SER A 122 -21.93 -4.76 -7.24
C SER A 122 -21.07 -4.00 -8.22
N ILE A 123 -19.85 -3.65 -7.79
CA ILE A 123 -18.80 -3.11 -8.66
C ILE A 123 -17.80 -4.24 -8.91
N VAL A 124 -17.60 -4.61 -10.18
CA VAL A 124 -16.63 -5.62 -10.59
C VAL A 124 -15.55 -4.96 -11.43
N GLY A 125 -14.28 -5.25 -11.13
CA GLY A 125 -13.14 -4.55 -11.73
C GLY A 125 -12.98 -3.13 -11.22
N GLY A 126 -12.28 -2.32 -12.00
CA GLY A 126 -11.87 -0.96 -11.62
C GLY A 126 -10.36 -0.87 -11.42
N LYS A 127 -9.82 0.30 -11.74
CA LYS A 127 -8.40 0.63 -11.51
C LYS A 127 -8.32 1.76 -10.52
N LEU A 128 -7.25 1.80 -9.73
CA LEU A 128 -6.99 2.93 -8.85
C LEU A 128 -6.98 4.26 -9.65
N THR A 129 -6.44 4.27 -10.85
CA THR A 129 -6.42 5.46 -11.72
C THR A 129 -7.79 5.91 -12.22
N THR A 130 -8.78 5.02 -12.27
CA THR A 130 -10.13 5.32 -12.78
C THR A 130 -11.20 5.36 -11.68
N TYR A 131 -10.82 5.21 -10.41
CA TYR A 131 -11.74 5.08 -9.27
C TYR A 131 -12.82 6.17 -9.24
N ARG A 132 -12.44 7.44 -9.47
CA ARG A 132 -13.37 8.58 -9.45
C ARG A 132 -14.38 8.53 -10.60
N SER A 133 -13.93 8.12 -11.79
CA SER A 133 -14.81 7.98 -12.96
C SER A 133 -15.81 6.84 -12.72
N LEU A 134 -15.33 5.71 -12.21
CA LEU A 134 -16.17 4.57 -11.82
C LEU A 134 -17.19 4.96 -10.75
N ALA A 135 -16.78 5.67 -9.70
CA ALA A 135 -17.68 6.17 -8.66
C ALA A 135 -18.78 7.05 -9.26
N ARG A 136 -18.45 7.97 -10.18
CA ARG A 136 -19.45 8.80 -10.89
C ARG A 136 -20.43 7.98 -11.71
N LEU A 137 -20.00 6.88 -12.32
CA LEU A 137 -20.87 5.97 -13.06
C LEU A 137 -21.78 5.16 -12.12
N ALA A 138 -21.33 4.86 -10.90
CA ALA A 138 -22.11 4.14 -9.90
C ALA A 138 -23.20 5.00 -9.25
N MET A 139 -22.97 6.31 -9.07
CA MET A 139 -23.90 7.21 -8.38
C MET A 139 -25.34 7.19 -8.93
N PRO A 140 -25.60 7.22 -10.25
CA PRO A 140 -26.97 7.12 -10.78
C PRO A 140 -27.65 5.77 -10.45
N ALA A 141 -26.90 4.68 -10.35
CA ALA A 141 -27.46 3.40 -9.94
C ALA A 141 -27.85 3.40 -8.46
N ILE A 142 -27.01 3.99 -7.60
CA ILE A 142 -27.28 4.15 -6.17
C ILE A 142 -28.50 5.06 -5.95
N ALA A 143 -28.55 6.20 -6.63
CA ALA A 143 -29.62 7.20 -6.46
C ALA A 143 -31.02 6.66 -6.82
N ARG A 144 -31.11 5.67 -7.72
CA ARG A 144 -32.37 4.99 -8.05
C ARG A 144 -32.96 4.19 -6.88
N HIS A 145 -32.10 3.67 -6.00
CA HIS A 145 -32.51 2.80 -4.89
C HIS A 145 -32.56 3.52 -3.55
N ALA A 146 -31.65 4.47 -3.31
CA ALA A 146 -31.53 5.20 -2.04
C ALA A 146 -32.14 6.61 -2.06
N GLY A 147 -32.58 7.10 -3.23
CA GLY A 147 -32.92 8.50 -3.44
C GLY A 147 -31.68 9.40 -3.54
N PRO A 148 -31.80 10.63 -4.06
CA PRO A 148 -30.67 11.54 -4.18
C PRO A 148 -30.26 12.14 -2.83
N SER A 149 -29.01 11.92 -2.41
CA SER A 149 -28.38 12.60 -1.27
C SER A 149 -27.66 13.87 -1.75
N GLY A 150 -28.40 14.94 -2.05
CA GLY A 150 -27.82 16.27 -2.31
C GLY A 150 -27.09 16.46 -3.65
N ARG A 151 -26.29 17.55 -3.76
CA ARG A 151 -25.54 17.89 -4.98
C ARG A 151 -24.34 16.94 -5.14
N GLY A 152 -24.21 16.32 -6.30
CA GLY A 152 -23.05 15.48 -6.63
C GLY A 152 -21.72 16.23 -6.54
N LEU A 153 -20.64 15.49 -6.28
CA LEU A 153 -19.27 16.03 -6.25
C LEU A 153 -18.94 16.77 -7.56
N ARG A 154 -18.59 18.06 -7.44
CA ARG A 154 -18.17 18.89 -8.58
C ARG A 154 -16.91 18.31 -9.23
N ALA A 155 -16.76 18.48 -10.54
CA ALA A 155 -15.49 18.26 -11.21
C ALA A 155 -14.42 19.16 -10.53
N GLY A 156 -13.26 18.58 -10.20
CA GLY A 156 -12.21 19.31 -9.47
C GLY A 156 -12.39 19.40 -7.95
N ALA A 157 -13.45 18.81 -7.37
CA ALA A 157 -13.51 18.63 -5.91
C ALA A 157 -12.24 17.89 -5.44
N LYS A 158 -11.57 18.47 -4.44
CA LYS A 158 -10.31 17.97 -3.89
C LYS A 158 -10.63 16.93 -2.83
N MET A 159 -9.79 15.89 -2.75
CA MET A 159 -9.84 14.97 -1.63
C MET A 159 -9.44 15.71 -0.35
N GLU A 160 -9.76 15.13 0.80
CA GLU A 160 -9.21 15.60 2.08
C GLU A 160 -7.67 15.62 2.00
N GLY A 161 -7.04 16.69 2.50
CA GLY A 161 -5.59 16.89 2.29
C GLY A 161 -5.18 17.24 0.85
N GLY A 162 -6.11 17.41 -0.08
CA GLY A 162 -5.84 17.94 -1.41
C GLY A 162 -6.07 19.44 -1.46
N GLY A 163 -5.13 20.24 -1.98
CA GLY A 163 -5.51 21.57 -2.47
C GLY A 163 -4.58 22.74 -2.35
N SER A 164 -3.53 22.67 -1.56
CA SER A 164 -2.48 23.68 -1.55
C SER A 164 -1.34 23.27 -2.49
N LYS A 165 -0.61 24.26 -3.02
CA LYS A 165 0.70 24.01 -3.64
C LYS A 165 1.67 23.64 -2.51
N VAL A 166 1.61 22.42 -2.03
CA VAL A 166 2.64 21.88 -1.13
C VAL A 166 3.78 21.40 -2.00
N GLU A 167 4.99 21.84 -1.70
CA GLU A 167 6.18 21.27 -2.31
C GLU A 167 6.30 19.82 -1.82
N TRP A 168 5.91 18.87 -2.68
CA TRP A 168 6.10 17.47 -2.35
C TRP A 168 7.60 17.18 -2.29
N ARG A 169 8.03 16.66 -1.15
CA ARG A 169 9.37 16.13 -0.94
C ARG A 169 9.22 14.65 -0.66
N ALA A 170 10.09 13.84 -1.22
CA ALA A 170 10.00 12.40 -1.03
C ALA A 170 10.07 12.07 0.48
N PRO A 171 9.21 11.17 1.00
CA PRO A 171 9.06 10.94 2.45
C PRO A 171 10.37 10.67 3.20
N GLN A 172 11.35 10.05 2.53
CA GLN A 172 12.69 9.83 3.08
C GLN A 172 13.45 11.13 3.46
N HIS A 173 13.01 12.29 2.97
CA HIS A 173 13.59 13.60 3.29
C HIS A 173 12.67 14.44 4.19
N ASP A 174 11.38 14.10 4.26
CA ASP A 174 10.36 14.85 4.97
C ASP A 174 9.13 13.95 5.17
N ALA A 175 9.10 13.21 6.28
CA ALA A 175 8.04 12.25 6.55
C ALA A 175 6.64 12.90 6.61
N LEU A 176 6.56 14.17 6.99
CA LEU A 176 5.29 14.89 7.08
C LEU A 176 4.77 15.40 5.73
N SER A 177 5.54 15.27 4.65
CA SER A 177 5.12 15.72 3.32
C SER A 177 3.87 14.99 2.82
N VAL A 178 3.66 13.74 3.27
CA VAL A 178 2.52 12.89 2.91
C VAL A 178 1.17 13.49 3.33
N TYR A 179 1.14 14.30 4.39
CA TYR A 179 -0.09 14.93 4.91
C TYR A 179 -0.49 16.19 4.14
N GLY A 180 0.39 16.72 3.29
CA GLY A 180 0.11 17.91 2.49
C GLY A 180 -0.38 19.09 3.36
N PRO A 181 -1.57 19.68 3.09
CA PRO A 181 -2.13 20.77 3.89
C PRO A 181 -2.39 20.42 5.36
N LYS A 182 -2.55 19.13 5.70
CA LYS A 182 -2.77 18.67 7.08
C LYS A 182 -1.48 18.57 7.90
N ARG A 183 -0.33 18.84 7.30
CA ARG A 183 0.98 18.85 7.97
C ARG A 183 0.95 19.65 9.28
N GLY A 184 0.35 20.83 9.28
CA GLY A 184 0.29 21.69 10.47
C GLY A 184 -0.49 21.06 11.64
N GLU A 185 -1.44 20.16 11.37
CA GLU A 185 -2.15 19.41 12.41
C GLU A 185 -1.21 18.42 13.10
N VAL A 186 -0.35 17.74 12.33
CA VAL A 186 0.65 16.81 12.87
C VAL A 186 1.77 17.57 13.60
N GLU A 187 2.19 18.72 13.08
CA GLU A 187 3.19 19.58 13.74
C GLU A 187 2.66 20.12 15.08
N ALA A 188 1.39 20.52 15.16
CA ALA A 188 0.77 20.95 16.41
C ALA A 188 0.74 19.83 17.48
N MET A 189 0.61 18.56 17.07
CA MET A 189 0.73 17.42 18.00
C MET A 189 2.14 17.32 18.58
N ILE A 190 3.18 17.58 17.78
CA ILE A 190 4.58 17.61 18.24
C ILE A 190 4.80 18.78 19.20
N GLU A 191 4.26 19.97 18.90
CA GLU A 191 4.35 21.14 19.78
C GLU A 191 3.71 20.87 21.15
N GLY A 192 2.54 20.21 21.15
CA GLY A 192 1.84 19.84 22.38
C GLY A 192 2.51 18.72 23.17
N ALA A 193 3.22 17.81 22.49
CA ALA A 193 3.95 16.71 23.11
C ALA A 193 5.27 16.43 22.36
N PRO A 194 6.38 17.09 22.74
CA PRO A 194 7.65 17.02 22.00
C PRO A 194 8.21 15.62 21.75
N ALA A 195 7.92 14.65 22.64
CA ALA A 195 8.29 13.25 22.45
C ALA A 195 7.66 12.61 21.19
N LEU A 196 6.53 13.12 20.70
CA LEU A 196 5.93 12.67 19.44
C LEU A 196 6.78 13.05 18.21
N GLY A 197 7.73 13.97 18.36
CA GLY A 197 8.71 14.31 17.33
C GLY A 197 9.83 13.26 17.17
N GLU A 198 9.88 12.24 18.03
CA GLU A 198 10.82 11.14 17.89
C GLU A 198 10.44 10.19 16.74
N ARG A 199 11.45 9.52 16.19
CA ARG A 199 11.26 8.51 15.14
C ARG A 199 10.59 7.25 15.71
N VAL A 200 9.80 6.58 14.85
CA VAL A 200 9.24 5.25 15.11
C VAL A 200 10.37 4.23 15.33
N CYS A 201 11.37 4.24 14.44
CA CYS A 201 12.59 3.45 14.58
C CYS A 201 13.78 4.15 13.89
N GLU A 202 14.99 3.66 14.09
CA GLU A 202 16.21 4.27 13.52
C GLU A 202 16.29 4.12 11.99
N HIS A 203 15.68 3.08 11.42
CA HIS A 203 15.77 2.70 10.01
C HIS A 203 14.81 3.45 9.06
N ASN A 204 13.96 4.33 9.57
CA ASN A 204 13.07 5.16 8.74
C ASN A 204 12.89 6.56 9.32
N GLY A 205 12.30 7.46 8.53
CA GLY A 205 12.08 8.85 8.90
C GLY A 205 10.73 9.13 9.59
N GLU A 206 9.88 8.10 9.76
CA GLU A 206 8.51 8.27 10.25
C GLU A 206 8.51 8.60 11.75
N LEU A 207 7.58 9.47 12.17
CA LEU A 207 7.52 10.05 13.50
C LEU A 207 6.36 9.48 14.32
N LEU A 208 6.50 9.48 15.65
CA LEU A 208 5.43 9.06 16.57
C LEU A 208 4.19 9.96 16.48
N ALA A 209 4.33 11.22 16.07
CA ALA A 209 3.19 12.11 15.80
C ALA A 209 2.29 11.59 14.68
N GLN A 210 2.84 10.88 13.70
CA GLN A 210 2.06 10.25 12.64
C GLN A 210 1.20 9.10 13.16
N VAL A 211 1.71 8.36 14.15
CA VAL A 211 0.94 7.33 14.86
C VAL A 211 -0.24 7.95 15.59
N ALA A 212 0.02 9.03 16.32
CA ALA A 212 -1.02 9.79 17.02
C ALA A 212 -2.11 10.28 16.06
N TYR A 213 -1.69 10.92 14.96
CA TYR A 213 -2.59 11.43 13.93
C TYR A 213 -3.39 10.31 13.26
N ALA A 214 -2.75 9.18 12.95
CA ALA A 214 -3.42 8.04 12.33
C ALA A 214 -4.58 7.51 13.19
N VAL A 215 -4.40 7.46 14.52
CA VAL A 215 -5.43 7.02 15.46
C VAL A 215 -6.54 8.06 15.60
N GLU A 216 -6.18 9.32 15.85
CA GLU A 216 -7.14 10.37 16.20
C GLU A 216 -7.91 10.91 14.99
N CYS A 217 -7.30 10.87 13.80
CA CYS A 217 -7.81 11.54 12.60
C CYS A 217 -8.00 10.61 11.38
N GLU A 218 -7.38 9.43 11.36
CA GLU A 218 -7.41 8.53 10.18
C GLU A 218 -8.01 7.13 10.46
N GLN A 219 -8.68 7.01 11.61
CA GLN A 219 -9.41 5.82 12.05
C GLN A 219 -8.55 4.55 12.14
N ALA A 220 -7.25 4.69 12.42
CA ALA A 220 -6.39 3.54 12.65
C ALA A 220 -6.73 2.89 14.00
N VAL A 221 -7.03 1.60 13.99
CA VAL A 221 -7.46 0.85 15.19
C VAL A 221 -6.64 -0.41 15.45
N THR A 222 -5.70 -0.74 14.55
CA THR A 222 -4.73 -1.82 14.72
C THR A 222 -3.32 -1.32 14.42
N LEU A 223 -2.32 -2.02 14.95
CA LEU A 223 -0.92 -1.68 14.70
C LEU A 223 -0.57 -1.78 13.20
N GLY A 224 -1.17 -2.75 12.50
CA GLY A 224 -1.08 -2.89 11.04
C GLY A 224 -1.73 -1.73 10.28
N ASP A 225 -2.83 -1.14 10.76
CA ASP A 225 -3.41 0.05 10.13
C ASP A 225 -2.40 1.19 10.08
N VAL A 226 -1.70 1.41 11.20
CA VAL A 226 -0.67 2.45 11.29
C VAL A 226 0.52 2.05 10.41
N LEU A 227 1.22 0.97 10.74
CA LEU A 227 2.54 0.65 10.20
C LEU A 227 2.56 0.22 8.73
N LEU A 228 1.46 -0.33 8.20
CA LEU A 228 1.41 -0.81 6.81
C LEU A 228 0.60 0.07 5.88
N ARG A 229 -0.40 0.81 6.41
CA ARG A 229 -1.41 1.50 5.59
C ARG A 229 -1.42 3.01 5.73
N ARG A 230 -1.14 3.56 6.91
CA ARG A 230 -1.12 5.02 7.15
C ARG A 230 0.26 5.62 7.02
N ILE A 231 1.27 4.92 7.54
CA ILE A 231 2.67 5.30 7.37
C ILE A 231 3.45 4.15 6.71
N PRO A 232 4.49 4.44 5.92
CA PRO A 232 5.28 3.43 5.21
C PRO A 232 6.34 2.74 6.10
N ALA A 233 6.22 2.80 7.43
CA ALA A 233 7.23 2.28 8.35
C ALA A 233 7.44 0.76 8.24
N GLY A 234 6.36 0.00 8.05
CA GLY A 234 6.40 -1.46 7.85
C GLY A 234 6.99 -1.90 6.52
N TRP A 235 7.14 -0.99 5.56
CA TRP A 235 7.82 -1.22 4.28
C TRP A 235 9.33 -0.96 4.35
N SER A 236 9.84 -0.52 5.51
CA SER A 236 11.29 -0.39 5.73
C SER A 236 11.95 -1.77 5.88
N ARG A 237 13.29 -1.80 5.78
CA ARG A 237 14.09 -3.04 5.90
C ARG A 237 13.88 -3.79 7.23
N CYS A 238 13.63 -3.08 8.33
CA CYS A 238 13.37 -3.70 9.63
C CYS A 238 11.88 -3.96 9.89
N HIS A 239 11.01 -3.64 8.93
CA HIS A 239 9.56 -3.66 9.10
C HIS A 239 9.06 -2.90 10.33
N ALA A 240 9.82 -1.94 10.86
CA ALA A 240 9.55 -1.25 12.12
C ALA A 240 9.27 -2.19 13.32
N LEU A 241 9.78 -3.43 13.30
CA LEU A 241 9.59 -4.40 14.38
C LEU A 241 10.23 -3.92 15.69
N ASP A 242 11.38 -3.25 15.58
CA ASP A 242 12.09 -2.60 16.68
C ASP A 242 11.30 -1.43 17.32
N GLY A 243 10.44 -0.77 16.53
CA GLY A 243 9.54 0.30 16.97
C GLY A 243 8.14 -0.16 17.37
N ALA A 244 7.77 -1.42 17.12
CA ALA A 244 6.38 -1.89 17.19
C ALA A 244 5.75 -1.70 18.57
N GLU A 245 6.46 -2.06 19.64
CA GLU A 245 5.94 -1.88 21.02
C GLU A 245 5.79 -0.40 21.37
N ARG A 246 6.73 0.45 20.95
CA ARG A 246 6.65 1.90 21.18
C ARG A 246 5.42 2.50 20.51
N VAL A 247 5.15 2.12 19.27
CA VAL A 247 3.97 2.53 18.50
C VAL A 247 2.69 2.03 19.20
N ALA A 248 2.67 0.76 19.60
CA ALA A 248 1.53 0.18 20.30
C ALA A 248 1.24 0.90 21.64
N ARG A 249 2.27 1.35 22.38
CA ARG A 249 2.09 2.16 23.60
C ARG A 249 1.51 3.55 23.30
N ILE A 250 1.90 4.21 22.21
CA ILE A 250 1.30 5.48 21.76
C ILE A 250 -0.17 5.29 21.39
N MET A 251 -0.50 4.18 20.71
CA MET A 251 -1.89 3.82 20.40
C MET A 251 -2.68 3.49 21.67
N ALA A 252 -2.08 2.77 22.62
CA ALA A 252 -2.73 2.37 23.87
C ALA A 252 -3.21 3.58 24.69
N GLN A 253 -2.39 4.63 24.77
CA GLN A 253 -2.75 5.88 25.46
C GLN A 253 -3.98 6.55 24.85
N ARG A 254 -4.25 6.35 23.55
CA ARG A 254 -5.33 7.00 22.80
C ARG A 254 -6.58 6.15 22.71
N LEU A 255 -6.41 4.84 22.56
CA LEU A 255 -7.48 3.87 22.40
C LEU A 255 -7.89 3.19 23.72
N GLY A 256 -7.18 3.48 24.81
CA GLY A 256 -7.45 2.90 26.13
C GLY A 256 -7.09 1.41 26.20
N TRP A 257 -6.02 1.00 25.53
CA TRP A 257 -5.55 -0.40 25.58
C TRP A 257 -4.81 -0.70 26.89
N ASP A 258 -4.98 -1.92 27.40
CA ASP A 258 -4.17 -2.47 28.47
C ASP A 258 -2.88 -3.13 27.93
N GLU A 259 -1.97 -3.52 28.81
CA GLU A 259 -0.71 -4.17 28.44
C GLU A 259 -0.93 -5.50 27.70
N ALA A 260 -2.02 -6.22 28.00
CA ALA A 260 -2.37 -7.45 27.29
C ALA A 260 -2.73 -7.15 25.83
N ARG A 261 -3.51 -6.10 25.56
CA ARG A 261 -3.84 -5.67 24.21
C ARG A 261 -2.62 -5.14 23.47
N VAL A 262 -1.72 -4.41 24.12
CA VAL A 262 -0.43 -3.99 23.52
C VAL A 262 0.35 -5.20 23.02
N ALA A 263 0.54 -6.22 23.86
CA ALA A 263 1.24 -7.44 23.46
C ALA A 263 0.52 -8.19 22.31
N CYS A 264 -0.80 -8.28 22.37
CA CYS A 264 -1.61 -8.88 21.30
C CYS A 264 -1.46 -8.15 19.95
N GLU A 265 -1.39 -6.83 19.96
CA GLU A 265 -1.24 -6.00 18.75
C GLU A 265 0.14 -6.15 18.11
N VAL A 266 1.20 -6.19 18.92
CA VAL A 266 2.56 -6.46 18.42
C VAL A 266 2.63 -7.84 17.75
N GLN A 267 2.07 -8.87 18.41
CA GLN A 267 2.01 -10.21 17.82
C GLN A 267 1.11 -10.28 16.58
N ALA A 268 0.02 -9.51 16.54
CA ALA A 268 -0.86 -9.44 15.37
C ALA A 268 -0.15 -8.82 14.18
N TYR A 269 0.61 -7.75 14.40
CA TYR A 269 1.43 -7.12 13.38
C TYR A 269 2.50 -8.07 12.81
N GLU A 270 3.22 -8.80 13.67
CA GLU A 270 4.20 -9.80 13.23
C GLU A 270 3.59 -10.92 12.38
N ARG A 271 2.35 -11.33 12.68
CA ARG A 271 1.62 -12.30 11.84
C ARG A 271 1.23 -11.69 10.50
N GLU A 272 0.67 -10.48 10.52
CA GLU A 272 0.25 -9.78 9.32
C GLU A 272 1.41 -9.52 8.36
N LEU A 273 2.61 -9.23 8.88
CA LEU A 273 3.83 -9.10 8.09
C LEU A 273 4.16 -10.39 7.34
N ARG A 274 4.16 -11.54 8.02
CA ARG A 274 4.40 -12.85 7.39
C ARG A 274 3.36 -13.19 6.32
N GLU A 275 2.15 -12.68 6.49
CA GLU A 275 1.06 -12.87 5.53
C GLU A 275 1.11 -11.87 4.36
N THR A 276 1.59 -10.65 4.57
CA THR A 276 1.48 -9.56 3.58
C THR A 276 2.80 -9.26 2.87
N LEU A 277 3.90 -9.22 3.64
CA LEU A 277 5.27 -8.93 3.23
C LEU A 277 6.13 -10.17 3.45
N VAL A 278 5.87 -11.21 2.66
CA VAL A 278 6.39 -12.56 2.87
C VAL A 278 7.92 -12.55 2.69
N PRO A 279 8.69 -12.88 3.74
CA PRO A 279 10.13 -13.06 3.64
C PRO A 279 10.48 -14.21 2.70
N VAL A 280 11.61 -14.09 2.01
CA VAL A 280 12.01 -15.06 0.98
C VAL A 280 12.36 -16.42 1.55
N ASP A 281 12.91 -16.44 2.76
CA ASP A 281 13.19 -17.63 3.57
C ASP A 281 11.93 -18.41 3.97
N GLU A 282 10.76 -17.76 3.99
CA GLU A 282 9.48 -18.43 4.17
C GLU A 282 8.90 -19.01 2.86
N LEU A 283 9.43 -18.61 1.69
CA LEU A 283 9.06 -19.23 0.40
C LEU A 283 9.69 -20.63 0.21
N GLU A 284 10.54 -21.07 1.15
CA GLU A 284 11.25 -22.36 1.08
C GLU A 284 10.54 -23.51 1.82
N ARG A 285 9.60 -23.21 2.71
CA ARG A 285 8.86 -24.19 3.53
C ARG A 285 7.52 -24.55 2.91
#